data_AF-X8AEZ0-F1
#
_entry.id   AF-X8AEZ0-F1
#
_cell.length_a   1.000
_cell.length_b   1.000
_cell.length_c   1.000
_cell.angle_alpha   90.00
_cell.angle_beta   90.00
_cell.angle_gamma   90.00
#
_symmetry.space_group_name_H-M   'P 1'
#
loop_
_entity.id
_entity.type
_entity.pdbx_description
1 polymer ?
#
loop_
_entity_poly.entity_id
_entity_poly.type
_entity_poly.pdbx_seq_one_letter_code
_entity_poly.pdbx_strand_id
1 'polypeptide(L)'
;MHLKRYGFLGVAPGEPVPDWFCASADLAELAAKTGIDADGLARTVDNWNRNVASGSDPEFGRGSSAYDGYWGDEHATTLTGKTLGRSTRRLFTRSQ
;
A
#
# COMPACT_ATOMS: atom_id res chain seq x y z
N MET A 1 -0.37 7.27 -10.02
CA MET A 1 -0.71 5.99 -9.35
C MET A 1 0.58 5.25 -9.07
N HIS A 2 0.72 4.59 -7.91
CA HIS A 2 1.98 4.00 -7.42
C HIS A 2 2.76 3.20 -8.48
N LEU A 3 2.11 2.33 -9.24
CA LEU A 3 2.73 1.58 -10.35
C LEU A 3 3.42 2.46 -11.41
N LYS A 4 2.80 3.60 -11.77
CA LYS A 4 3.39 4.55 -12.73
C LYS A 4 4.59 5.31 -12.15
N ARG A 5 4.73 5.38 -10.83
CA ARG A 5 5.78 6.15 -10.15
C ARG A 5 6.93 5.27 -9.66
N TYR A 6 6.64 4.04 -9.23
CA TYR A 6 7.60 3.17 -8.56
C TYR A 6 7.76 1.79 -9.23
N GLY A 7 6.91 1.42 -10.20
CA GLY A 7 6.86 0.04 -10.69
C GLY A 7 6.31 -0.92 -9.63
N PHE A 8 6.47 -2.22 -9.82
CA PHE A 8 6.07 -3.24 -8.84
C PHE A 8 6.72 -4.61 -9.13
N LEU A 9 7.46 -5.17 -8.16
CA LEU A 9 8.02 -6.54 -8.21
C LEU A 9 8.61 -6.94 -9.57
N GLY A 10 9.61 -6.18 -10.05
CA GLY A 10 10.27 -6.44 -11.33
C GLY A 10 9.60 -5.83 -12.56
N VAL A 11 8.40 -5.27 -12.40
CA VAL A 11 7.71 -4.48 -13.44
C VAL A 11 8.19 -3.03 -13.35
N ALA A 12 8.79 -2.53 -14.42
CA ALA A 12 9.25 -1.14 -14.49
C ALA A 12 8.05 -0.16 -14.50
N PRO A 13 8.24 1.10 -14.07
CA PRO A 13 7.18 2.10 -14.14
C PRO A 13 6.65 2.27 -15.57
N GLY A 14 5.34 2.06 -15.76
CA GLY A 14 4.67 2.25 -17.06
C GLY A 14 4.48 0.98 -17.89
N GLU A 15 5.09 -0.13 -17.51
CA GLU A 15 4.86 -1.45 -18.14
C GLU A 15 3.46 -2.00 -17.79
N PRO A 16 2.93 -2.96 -18.58
CA PRO A 16 1.64 -3.60 -18.32
C PRO A 16 1.57 -4.23 -16.93
N VAL A 17 0.38 -4.19 -16.35
CA VAL A 17 0.12 -4.83 -15.05
C VAL A 17 0.10 -6.35 -15.25
N PRO A 18 0.84 -7.13 -14.43
CA PRO A 18 0.84 -8.58 -14.54
C PRO A 18 -0.55 -9.19 -14.34
N ASP A 19 -0.84 -10.30 -15.04
CA ASP A 19 -2.16 -10.95 -14.98
C ASP A 19 -2.52 -11.48 -13.59
N TRP A 20 -1.53 -11.83 -12.77
CA TRP A 20 -1.72 -12.28 -11.40
C TRP A 20 -2.03 -11.14 -10.42
N PHE A 21 -1.90 -9.87 -10.84
CA PHE A 21 -2.20 -8.72 -9.99
C PHE A 21 -3.71 -8.45 -9.94
N CYS A 22 -4.28 -8.51 -8.74
CA CYS A 22 -5.71 -8.29 -8.51
C CYS A 22 -6.08 -6.79 -8.46
N ALA A 23 -5.96 -6.09 -9.60
CA ALA A 23 -6.45 -4.73 -9.72
C ALA A 23 -7.96 -4.67 -9.43
N SER A 24 -8.36 -3.77 -8.53
CA SER A 24 -9.73 -3.65 -8.00
C SER A 24 -10.05 -2.18 -7.80
N ALA A 25 -11.30 -1.74 -7.88
CA ALA A 25 -11.75 -0.35 -7.71
C ALA A 25 -11.94 0.07 -6.25
N ASP A 26 -12.14 -0.91 -5.37
CA ASP A 26 -12.24 -0.73 -3.92
C ASP A 26 -11.87 -2.02 -3.16
N LEU A 27 -11.95 -1.95 -1.82
CA LEU A 27 -11.61 -3.06 -0.93
C LEU A 27 -12.62 -4.22 -1.01
N ALA A 28 -13.88 -3.95 -1.34
CA ALA A 28 -14.89 -5.01 -1.44
C ALA A 28 -14.64 -5.86 -2.69
N GLU A 29 -14.34 -5.22 -3.82
CA GLU A 29 -13.94 -5.93 -5.04
C GLU A 29 -12.62 -6.70 -4.84
N LEU A 30 -11.65 -6.11 -4.14
CA LEU A 30 -10.39 -6.79 -3.82
C LEU A 30 -10.62 -8.03 -2.94
N ALA A 31 -11.42 -7.89 -1.88
CA ALA A 31 -11.77 -8.99 -0.99
C ALA A 31 -12.42 -10.16 -1.74
N ALA A 32 -13.39 -9.85 -2.61
CA ALA A 32 -14.05 -10.86 -3.43
C ALA A 32 -13.09 -11.59 -4.38
N LYS A 33 -12.20 -10.85 -5.06
CA LYS A 33 -11.21 -11.43 -5.99
C LYS A 33 -10.16 -12.30 -5.31
N THR A 34 -9.83 -12.00 -4.05
CA THR A 34 -8.75 -12.66 -3.30
C THR A 34 -9.24 -13.68 -2.27
N GLY A 35 -10.56 -13.79 -2.06
CA GLY A 35 -11.16 -14.68 -1.07
C GLY A 35 -10.93 -14.23 0.39
N ILE A 36 -10.69 -12.94 0.61
CA ILE A 36 -10.46 -12.36 1.94
C ILE A 36 -11.80 -11.89 2.54
N ASP A 37 -11.96 -12.00 3.86
CA ASP A 37 -13.08 -11.40 4.59
C ASP A 37 -13.12 -9.87 4.37
N ALA A 38 -14.20 -9.37 3.77
CA ALA A 38 -14.32 -7.98 3.38
C ALA A 38 -14.32 -7.03 4.60
N ASP A 39 -15.00 -7.40 5.67
CA ASP A 39 -15.09 -6.58 6.89
C ASP A 39 -13.77 -6.58 7.67
N GLY A 40 -13.10 -7.73 7.75
CA GLY A 40 -11.74 -7.85 8.26
C GLY A 40 -10.75 -7.00 7.48
N LEU A 41 -10.76 -7.09 6.15
CA LEU A 41 -9.88 -6.28 5.29
C LEU A 41 -10.12 -4.78 5.50
N ALA A 42 -11.37 -4.34 5.51
CA ALA A 42 -11.73 -2.94 5.71
C ALA A 42 -11.22 -2.41 7.06
N ARG A 43 -11.44 -3.16 8.15
CA ARG A 43 -10.95 -2.79 9.49
C ARG A 43 -9.42 -2.72 9.54
N THR A 44 -8.73 -3.70 8.95
CA THR A 44 -7.26 -3.72 8.92
C THR A 44 -6.71 -2.49 8.18
N VAL A 45 -7.28 -2.15 7.02
CA VAL A 45 -6.85 -0.97 6.24
C VAL A 45 -7.14 0.34 6.99
N ASP A 46 -8.28 0.43 7.68
CA ASP A 46 -8.64 1.59 8.49
C ASP A 46 -7.70 1.78 9.70
N ASN A 47 -7.41 0.70 10.45
CA ASN A 47 -6.43 0.69 11.53
C ASN A 47 -5.04 1.11 11.01
N TRP A 48 -4.59 0.51 9.90
CA TRP A 48 -3.33 0.87 9.24
C TRP A 48 -3.27 2.36 8.92
N ASN A 49 -4.31 2.90 8.29
CA ASN A 49 -4.35 4.32 7.92
C ASN A 49 -4.31 5.25 9.14
N ARG A 50 -4.93 4.88 10.27
CA ARG A 50 -4.80 5.63 11.53
C ARG A 50 -3.38 5.57 12.08
N ASN A 51 -2.76 4.39 12.06
CA ASN A 51 -1.38 4.18 12.51
C ASN A 51 -0.41 5.03 11.68
N VAL A 52 -0.53 4.99 10.35
CA VAL A 52 0.22 5.85 9.42
C VAL A 52 0.03 7.34 9.76
N ALA A 53 -1.20 7.78 10.00
CA ALA A 53 -1.50 9.17 10.35
C ALA A 53 -0.87 9.58 11.71
N SER A 54 -0.79 8.64 12.66
CA SER A 54 -0.12 8.85 13.96
C SER A 54 1.41 8.81 13.87
N GLY A 55 1.96 8.37 12.74
CA GLY A 55 3.40 8.25 12.55
C GLY A 55 4.03 7.03 13.22
N SER A 56 3.23 6.04 13.61
CA SER A 56 3.72 4.83 14.30
C SER A 56 2.86 3.62 13.96
N ASP A 57 3.48 2.44 13.89
CA ASP A 57 2.79 1.16 13.85
C ASP A 57 2.96 0.46 15.22
N PRO A 58 2.04 0.68 16.18
CA PRO A 58 2.17 0.13 17.53
C PRO A 58 1.98 -1.39 17.58
N GLU A 59 1.39 -2.00 16.55
CA GLU A 59 1.08 -3.44 16.55
C GLU A 59 2.29 -4.28 16.18
N PHE A 60 3.06 -3.84 15.18
CA PHE A 60 4.22 -4.60 14.67
C PHE A 60 5.55 -3.83 14.69
N GLY A 61 5.54 -2.54 15.06
CA GLY A 61 6.74 -1.72 15.12
C GLY A 61 7.30 -1.29 13.76
N ARG A 62 6.53 -1.39 12.67
CA ARG A 62 7.01 -1.03 11.33
C ARG A 62 7.40 0.45 11.25
N GLY A 63 8.62 0.74 10.78
CA GLY A 63 9.17 2.09 10.65
C GLY A 63 9.99 2.55 11.87
N SER A 64 10.20 1.68 12.86
CA SER A 64 11.00 1.99 14.07
C SER A 64 12.47 1.57 13.96
N SER A 65 12.87 0.85 12.90
CA SER A 65 14.26 0.43 12.68
C SER A 65 14.94 1.23 11.57
N ALA A 66 16.26 1.40 11.65
CA ALA A 66 17.05 2.03 10.59
C ALA A 66 16.97 1.25 9.25
N TYR A 67 16.64 -0.04 9.30
CA TYR A 67 16.47 -0.89 8.11
C TYR A 67 15.15 -0.64 7.39
N ASP A 68 14.10 -0.21 8.11
CA ASP A 68 12.75 -0.07 7.57
C ASP A 68 12.65 0.99 6.46
N GLY A 69 13.56 1.96 6.46
CA GLY A 69 13.64 3.02 5.45
C GLY A 69 14.42 2.64 4.19
N TYR A 70 15.12 1.50 4.17
CA TYR A 70 16.06 1.14 3.11
C TYR A 70 15.38 0.89 1.74
N TRP A 71 14.18 0.30 1.75
CA TRP A 71 13.35 0.09 0.55
C TRP A 71 12.12 1.02 0.48
N GLY A 72 12.10 2.06 1.32
CA GLY A 72 10.99 3.00 1.42
C GLY A 72 11.05 4.12 0.37
N ASP A 73 10.07 5.02 0.40
CA ASP A 73 10.08 6.22 -0.44
C ASP A 73 11.21 7.17 0.00
N GLU A 74 12.29 7.26 -0.77
CA GLU A 74 13.43 8.10 -0.45
C GLU A 74 13.08 9.59 -0.35
N HIS A 75 11.99 10.01 -1.01
CA HIS A 75 11.49 11.38 -0.98
C HIS A 75 10.68 11.71 0.28
N ALA A 76 10.35 10.73 1.12
CA ALA A 76 9.65 11.01 2.36
C ALA A 76 10.61 11.56 3.43
N THR A 77 10.14 12.58 4.14
CA THR A 77 10.95 13.38 5.07
C THR A 77 11.14 12.75 6.45
N THR A 78 10.44 11.65 6.76
CA THR A 78 10.57 10.91 8.01
C THR A 78 10.76 9.42 7.74
N LEU A 79 11.52 8.70 8.58
CA LEU A 79 11.69 7.24 8.45
C LEU A 79 10.34 6.52 8.39
N THR A 80 9.41 6.94 9.23
CA THR A 80 8.02 6.49 9.18
C THR A 80 7.38 6.78 7.83
N GLY A 81 7.53 7.98 7.26
CA GLY A 81 6.98 8.33 5.95
C GLY A 81 7.59 7.52 4.80
N LYS A 82 8.85 7.07 4.94
CA LYS A 82 9.49 6.18 3.95
C LYS A 82 8.79 4.82 3.90
N THR A 83 8.28 4.32 5.03
CA THR A 83 7.79 2.94 5.17
C THR A 83 6.26 2.84 5.28
N LEU A 84 5.62 3.80 5.94
CA LEU A 84 4.17 3.89 6.17
C LEU A 84 3.53 4.75 5.08
N GLY A 85 3.39 4.19 3.88
CA GLY A 85 2.62 4.83 2.81
C GLY A 85 1.12 4.86 3.14
N ARG A 86 0.47 6.02 3.00
CA ARG A 86 -0.99 6.14 3.17
C ARG A 86 -1.70 5.39 2.04
N SER A 87 -2.54 4.40 2.39
CA SER A 87 -3.41 3.72 1.43
C SER A 87 -4.58 4.63 1.09
N THR A 88 -4.41 5.52 0.12
CA THR A 88 -5.50 6.37 -0.40
C THR A 88 -6.26 5.66 -1.51
N ARG A 89 -7.58 5.92 -1.57
CA ARG A 89 -8.57 5.39 -2.53
C ARG A 89 -8.17 5.47 -4.01
N ARG A 90 -7.13 6.24 -4.35
CA ARG A 90 -6.62 6.40 -5.72
C ARG A 90 -5.85 5.17 -6.24
N LEU A 91 -5.34 4.27 -5.42
CA LEU A 91 -4.54 3.12 -5.93
C LEU A 91 -5.33 2.12 -6.80
N PHE A 92 -6.66 2.25 -6.82
CA PHE A 92 -7.59 1.27 -7.31
C PHE A 92 -8.19 1.55 -8.70
N THR A 93 -7.92 2.71 -9.32
CA THR A 93 -8.57 3.00 -10.62
C THR A 93 -7.78 2.43 -11.80
N ARG A 94 -8.39 1.48 -12.53
CA ARG A 94 -8.06 1.19 -13.94
C ARG A 94 -8.01 2.50 -14.71
N SER A 95 -6.90 2.76 -15.40
CA SER A 95 -6.90 3.74 -16.49
C SER A 95 -7.62 3.08 -17.66
N GLN A 96 -8.64 3.75 -18.18
CA GLN A 96 -8.91 3.65 -19.61
C GLN A 96 -7.69 4.17 -20.38
#